data_AF-A0A8C1MNT6-F1
#
_entry.id   AF-A0A8C1MNT6-F1
#
_cell.length_a   1.000
_cell.length_b   1.000
_cell.length_c   1.000
_cell.angle_alpha   90.00
_cell.angle_beta   90.00
_cell.angle_gamma   90.00
#
_symmetry.space_group_name_H-M   'P 1'
#
loop_
_entity.id
_entity.type
_entity.pdbx_description
1 polymer ?
#
loop_
_entity_poly.entity_id
_entity_poly.type
_entity_poly.pdbx_seq_one_letter_code
_entity_poly.pdbx_strand_id
1 'polypeptide(L)'
;MWIQIRTIDGKETRTVEDLSRLTKIESLRVKIRDIFNVKPEQQRLFYRGKQMEDGQTLFDYNVGLNDIVQLLIRSQTDPPDSPSLNNGEGVACAVAPPTTATPTTTVVSPSQPSTSSRTLLIDPGIGLFKVRACSGCAL
;
A
#
# COMPACT_ATOMS: atom_id res chain seq x y z
N MET A 1 7.94 0.33 -22.28
CA MET A 1 7.94 -1.15 -22.10
C MET A 1 6.52 -1.62 -21.82
N TRP A 2 6.29 -2.93 -21.85
CA TRP A 2 5.01 -3.56 -21.54
C TRP A 2 5.21 -4.71 -20.55
N ILE A 3 4.17 -4.98 -19.76
CA ILE A 3 4.11 -6.09 -18.79
C ILE A 3 2.77 -6.80 -18.92
N GLN A 4 2.67 -8.02 -18.40
CA GLN A 4 1.41 -8.75 -18.31
C GLN A 4 0.87 -8.66 -16.88
N ILE A 5 -0.42 -8.39 -16.75
CA ILE A 5 -1.16 -8.50 -15.49
C ILE A 5 -1.99 -9.77 -15.57
N ARG A 6 -1.79 -10.70 -14.64
CA ARG A 6 -2.55 -11.95 -14.54
C ARG A 6 -3.31 -12.01 -13.24
N THR A 7 -4.61 -12.25 -13.28
CA THR A 7 -5.40 -12.44 -12.04
C THR A 7 -4.92 -13.69 -11.32
N ILE A 8 -4.85 -13.68 -9.98
CA ILE A 8 -4.39 -14.84 -9.18
C ILE A 8 -5.22 -16.11 -9.42
N ASP A 9 -6.50 -15.95 -9.79
CA ASP A 9 -7.37 -17.05 -10.23
C ASP A 9 -6.92 -17.74 -11.54
N GLY A 10 -5.92 -17.17 -12.22
CA GLY A 10 -5.38 -17.64 -13.50
C GLY A 10 -6.28 -17.43 -14.73
N LYS A 11 -7.56 -17.08 -14.52
CA LYS A 11 -8.63 -16.96 -15.52
C LYS A 11 -8.49 -15.82 -16.54
N GLU A 12 -7.79 -14.75 -16.16
CA GLU A 12 -7.65 -13.55 -16.99
C GLU A 12 -6.21 -13.06 -17.00
N THR A 13 -5.76 -12.60 -18.16
CA THR A 13 -4.44 -12.00 -18.36
C THR A 13 -4.56 -10.90 -19.41
N ARG A 14 -4.02 -9.71 -19.12
CA ARG A 14 -4.05 -8.54 -20.01
C ARG A 14 -2.66 -7.91 -20.07
N THR A 15 -2.28 -7.41 -21.24
CA THR A 15 -1.05 -6.64 -21.41
C THR A 15 -1.30 -5.18 -21.01
N VAL A 16 -0.40 -4.61 -20.22
CA VAL A 16 -0.36 -3.17 -19.93
C VAL A 16 0.83 -2.57 -20.66
N GLU A 17 0.53 -1.69 -21.60
CA GLU A 17 1.50 -1.02 -22.46
C GLU A 17 1.85 0.39 -21.94
N ASP A 18 2.82 1.03 -22.59
CA ASP A 18 3.22 2.41 -22.30
C ASP A 18 3.66 2.59 -20.82
N LEU A 19 4.54 1.70 -20.35
CA LEU A 19 5.14 1.78 -19.01
C LEU A 19 6.63 2.16 -19.10
N SER A 20 7.13 2.85 -18.08
CA SER A 20 8.54 3.15 -17.88
C SER A 20 9.07 2.45 -16.63
N ARG A 21 10.39 2.24 -16.51
CA ARG A 21 10.98 1.65 -15.28
C ARG A 21 10.74 2.54 -14.06
N LEU A 22 10.62 3.85 -14.27
CA LEU A 22 10.30 4.85 -13.24
C LEU A 22 8.79 5.02 -13.00
N THR A 23 7.93 4.28 -13.71
CA THR A 23 6.48 4.31 -13.43
C THR A 23 6.25 3.77 -12.02
N LYS A 24 5.54 4.56 -11.21
CA LYS A 24 5.15 4.21 -9.85
C LYS A 24 3.99 3.21 -9.83
N ILE A 25 3.87 2.48 -8.73
CA ILE A 25 2.77 1.51 -8.55
C ILE A 25 1.40 2.20 -8.52
N GLU A 26 1.31 3.41 -7.96
CA GLU A 26 0.07 4.22 -7.97
C GLU A 26 -0.48 4.43 -9.40
N SER A 27 0.39 4.79 -10.35
CA SER A 27 0.01 4.99 -11.76
C SER A 27 -0.33 3.69 -12.47
N LEU A 28 0.33 2.59 -12.12
CA LEU A 28 0.01 1.26 -12.64
C LEU A 28 -1.39 0.81 -12.21
N ARG A 29 -1.77 1.04 -10.95
CA ARG A 29 -3.11 0.70 -10.44
C ARG A 29 -4.23 1.46 -11.18
N VAL A 30 -3.99 2.70 -11.58
CA VAL A 30 -4.90 3.47 -12.45
C VAL A 30 -5.04 2.80 -13.82
N LYS A 31 -3.93 2.49 -14.51
CA LYS A 31 -4.00 1.75 -15.79
C LYS A 31 -4.71 0.39 -15.67
N ILE A 32 -4.53 -0.32 -14.55
CA ILE A 32 -5.21 -1.58 -14.27
C ILE A 32 -6.72 -1.39 -14.03
N ARG A 33 -7.13 -0.29 -13.36
CA ARG A 33 -8.56 0.03 -13.17
C ARG A 33 -9.26 0.17 -14.52
N ASP A 34 -8.63 0.83 -15.49
CA ASP A 34 -9.24 1.12 -16.78
C ASP A 34 -9.27 -0.10 -17.73
N ILE A 35 -8.54 -1.19 -17.39
CA ILE A 35 -8.45 -2.43 -18.18
C ILE A 35 -9.25 -3.59 -17.55
N PHE A 36 -9.23 -3.72 -16.22
CA PHE A 36 -9.91 -4.78 -15.46
C PHE A 36 -11.20 -4.31 -14.77
N ASN A 37 -11.51 -3.01 -14.81
CA ASN A 37 -12.65 -2.37 -14.15
C ASN A 37 -12.70 -2.54 -12.61
N VAL A 38 -11.54 -2.65 -11.96
CA VAL A 38 -11.39 -2.84 -10.49
C VAL A 38 -10.91 -1.55 -9.81
N LYS A 39 -11.57 -1.10 -8.74
CA LYS A 39 -11.14 0.07 -7.92
C LYS A 39 -9.69 -0.11 -7.43
N PRO A 40 -8.82 0.92 -7.44
CA PRO A 40 -7.40 0.77 -7.06
C PRO A 40 -7.20 0.27 -5.61
N GLU A 41 -8.12 0.59 -4.69
CA GLU A 41 -8.13 0.10 -3.30
C GLU A 41 -8.40 -1.42 -3.18
N GLN A 42 -9.10 -1.99 -4.16
CA GLN A 42 -9.41 -3.41 -4.23
C GLN A 42 -8.29 -4.23 -4.90
N GLN A 43 -7.35 -3.55 -5.58
CA GLN A 43 -6.23 -4.20 -6.26
C GLN A 43 -5.09 -4.47 -5.28
N ARG A 44 -4.65 -5.72 -5.18
CA ARG A 44 -3.35 -6.08 -4.61
C ARG A 44 -2.46 -6.69 -5.68
N LEU A 45 -1.35 -6.01 -5.94
CA LEU A 45 -0.37 -6.40 -6.94
C LEU A 45 0.78 -7.17 -6.29
N PHE A 46 1.21 -8.26 -6.92
CA PHE A 46 2.31 -9.09 -6.44
C PHE A 46 3.29 -9.41 -7.58
N TYR A 47 4.58 -9.28 -7.30
CA TYR A 47 5.65 -9.65 -8.24
C TYR A 47 6.72 -10.46 -7.51
N ARG A 48 7.06 -11.64 -8.06
CA ARG A 48 8.00 -12.62 -7.47
C ARG A 48 7.75 -12.90 -5.97
N GLY A 49 6.48 -12.94 -5.56
CA GLY A 49 6.06 -13.18 -4.18
C GLY A 49 6.12 -11.96 -3.24
N LYS A 50 6.56 -10.79 -3.72
CA LYS A 50 6.50 -9.53 -2.96
C LYS A 50 5.22 -8.76 -3.31
N GLN A 51 4.53 -8.21 -2.30
CA GLN A 51 3.43 -7.26 -2.51
C GLN A 51 4.00 -5.92 -3.01
N MET A 52 3.31 -5.28 -3.95
CA MET A 52 3.74 -4.01 -4.55
C MET A 52 2.97 -2.84 -3.90
N GLU A 53 3.70 -2.04 -3.13
CA GLU A 53 3.20 -0.87 -2.42
C GLU A 53 3.26 0.41 -3.24
N ASP A 54 2.40 1.37 -2.91
CA ASP A 54 2.41 2.71 -3.47
C ASP A 54 3.69 3.48 -3.11
N GLY A 55 4.03 4.50 -3.89
CA GLY A 55 5.27 5.27 -3.75
C GLY A 55 6.54 4.60 -4.30
N GLN A 56 6.57 3.28 -4.45
CA GLN A 56 7.67 2.56 -5.12
C GLN A 56 7.49 2.54 -6.66
N THR A 57 8.57 2.22 -7.39
CA THR A 57 8.58 2.13 -8.86
C THR A 57 8.74 0.69 -9.36
N LEU A 58 8.44 0.46 -10.64
CA LEU A 58 8.73 -0.81 -11.31
C LEU A 58 10.23 -1.19 -11.26
N PHE A 59 11.12 -0.19 -11.21
CA PHE A 59 12.57 -0.40 -11.08
C PHE A 59 12.96 -1.02 -9.72
N ASP A 60 12.36 -0.56 -8.62
CA ASP A 60 12.65 -1.03 -7.25
C ASP A 60 12.35 -2.53 -7.08
N TYR A 61 11.26 -2.99 -7.72
CA TYR A 61 10.90 -4.41 -7.78
C TYR A 61 11.66 -5.20 -8.85
N ASN A 62 12.51 -4.54 -9.64
CA ASN A 62 13.22 -5.08 -10.80
C ASN A 62 12.31 -5.69 -11.89
N VAL A 63 11.12 -5.12 -12.10
CA VAL A 63 10.19 -5.55 -13.16
C VAL A 63 10.77 -5.19 -14.53
N GLY A 64 10.87 -6.20 -15.40
CA GLY A 64 11.34 -6.10 -16.77
C GLY A 64 10.22 -5.97 -17.82
N LEU A 65 10.62 -6.03 -19.08
CA LEU A 65 9.69 -6.16 -20.22
C LEU A 65 9.18 -7.60 -20.32
N ASN A 66 7.89 -7.80 -20.63
CA ASN A 66 7.22 -9.10 -20.68
C ASN A 66 7.23 -9.87 -19.33
N ASP A 67 7.42 -9.17 -18.21
CA ASP A 67 7.22 -9.77 -16.90
C ASP A 67 5.74 -9.87 -16.53
N ILE A 68 5.41 -10.84 -15.68
CA ILE A 68 4.04 -11.09 -15.20
C ILE A 68 3.89 -10.60 -13.76
N VAL A 69 3.01 -9.62 -13.55
CA VAL A 69 2.54 -9.17 -12.23
C VAL A 69 1.20 -9.86 -11.94
N GLN A 70 1.04 -10.35 -10.72
CA GLN A 70 -0.17 -11.03 -10.27
C GLN A 70 -1.13 -10.04 -9.61
N LEU A 71 -2.39 -10.04 -10.03
CA LEU A 71 -3.47 -9.20 -9.47
C LEU A 71 -4.41 -10.05 -8.62
N LEU A 72 -4.48 -9.73 -7.33
CA LEU A 72 -5.54 -10.18 -6.42
C LEU A 72 -6.58 -9.07 -6.31
N ILE A 73 -7.84 -9.42 -6.53
CA ILE A 73 -8.98 -8.53 -6.36
C ILE A 73 -9.62 -8.82 -5.00
N ARG A 74 -9.77 -7.79 -4.15
CA ARG A 74 -10.59 -7.89 -2.93
C ARG A 74 -11.97 -7.36 -3.22
N SER A 75 -13.00 -8.17 -2.99
CA SER A 75 -14.35 -7.65 -2.80
C SER A 75 -14.37 -6.84 -1.49
N GLN A 76 -14.22 -5.52 -1.58
CA GLN A 76 -14.74 -4.67 -0.51
C GLN A 76 -16.27 -4.78 -0.57
N THR A 77 -16.86 -5.35 0.47
CA THR A 77 -18.25 -5.05 0.79
C THR A 77 -18.27 -3.60 1.27
N ASP A 78 -18.45 -2.66 0.35
CA ASP A 78 -18.68 -1.25 0.69
C ASP A 78 -19.86 -1.19 1.71
N PRO A 79 -19.67 -0.73 2.95
CA PRO A 79 -20.80 -0.52 3.86
C PRO A 79 -21.68 0.61 3.29
N PRO A 80 -22.99 0.40 3.14
CA PRO A 80 -23.86 1.34 2.43
C PRO A 80 -24.32 2.48 3.36
N ASP A 81 -23.40 3.32 3.85
CA ASP A 81 -23.78 4.65 4.37
C ASP A 81 -22.62 5.67 4.40
N SER A 82 -22.76 6.69 3.56
CA SER A 82 -22.38 8.08 3.87
C SER A 82 -22.92 8.97 2.74
N PRO A 83 -23.95 9.80 2.97
CA PRO A 83 -24.60 10.57 1.92
C PRO A 83 -23.70 11.71 1.41
N SER A 84 -23.74 11.97 0.10
CA SER A 84 -23.30 13.24 -0.46
C SER A 84 -24.11 14.38 0.14
N LEU A 85 -23.45 15.27 0.88
CA LEU A 85 -24.00 16.57 1.22
C LEU A 85 -23.23 17.67 0.48
N ASN A 86 -23.76 18.11 -0.67
CA ASN A 86 -23.27 19.25 -1.41
C ASN A 86 -24.39 20.25 -1.74
N ASN A 87 -24.73 21.03 -0.71
CA ASN A 87 -25.06 22.47 -0.73
C ASN A 87 -26.11 23.02 -1.73
N GLY A 88 -27.20 23.58 -1.21
CA GLY A 88 -27.98 24.63 -1.90
C GLY A 88 -29.43 24.77 -1.40
N GLU A 89 -29.76 25.95 -0.85
CA GLU A 89 -31.12 26.43 -0.47
C GLU A 89 -31.90 25.61 0.60
N GLY A 90 -32.53 26.19 1.63
CA GLY A 90 -32.53 27.57 2.12
C GLY A 90 -33.87 27.98 2.76
N VAL A 91 -34.02 27.90 4.09
CA VAL A 91 -35.00 28.67 4.91
C VAL A 91 -34.59 28.68 6.40
N ALA A 92 -35.05 29.70 7.14
CA ALA A 92 -34.71 29.97 8.54
C ALA A 92 -35.35 28.97 9.54
N CYS A 93 -34.98 28.92 10.83
CA CYS A 93 -35.26 29.95 11.83
C CYS A 93 -34.23 30.00 12.99
N ALA A 94 -34.12 31.16 13.62
CA ALA A 94 -33.14 31.47 14.67
C ALA A 94 -33.65 31.26 16.09
N VAL A 95 -32.73 30.95 17.03
CA VAL A 95 -32.64 31.58 18.37
C VAL A 95 -31.14 31.76 18.71
N ALA A 96 -30.80 32.85 19.42
CA ALA A 96 -29.43 33.35 19.65
C ALA A 96 -28.87 32.99 21.08
N PRO A 97 -27.66 33.45 21.50
CA PRO A 97 -26.80 32.79 22.51
C PRO A 97 -26.90 33.43 23.92
N PRO A 98 -26.05 33.09 24.93
CA PRO A 98 -24.60 33.43 25.04
C PRO A 98 -23.74 32.21 25.55
N THR A 99 -22.48 32.23 26.03
CA THR A 99 -21.50 33.30 26.41
C THR A 99 -20.03 32.80 26.34
N THR A 100 -19.11 33.67 25.86
CA THR A 100 -17.80 34.11 26.43
C THR A 100 -17.18 33.29 27.61
N ALA A 101 -15.87 32.97 27.70
CA ALA A 101 -14.68 33.75 27.31
C ALA A 101 -13.38 32.94 27.08
N THR A 102 -12.47 33.49 26.26
CA THR A 102 -10.99 33.31 26.29
C THR A 102 -10.37 34.11 27.49
N PRO A 103 -9.07 34.06 27.88
CA PRO A 103 -7.87 34.05 27.00
C PRO A 103 -6.52 33.44 27.51
N THR A 104 -5.50 33.40 26.62
CA THR A 104 -4.02 33.46 26.92
C THR A 104 -3.37 32.27 27.67
N THR A 105 -2.05 31.99 27.71
CA THR A 105 -0.80 32.64 27.21
C THR A 105 0.28 31.58 26.87
N THR A 106 1.13 31.89 25.88
CA THR A 106 2.54 31.49 25.62
C THR A 106 3.30 30.54 26.59
N VAL A 107 3.98 29.52 26.03
CA VAL A 107 5.38 29.17 26.36
C VAL A 107 6.15 28.82 25.07
N VAL A 108 7.44 29.15 25.03
CA VAL A 108 8.36 29.04 23.88
C VAL A 108 9.31 27.83 23.99
N SER A 109 9.95 27.45 22.86
CA SER A 109 11.11 26.56 22.67
C SER A 109 12.28 26.75 23.69
N PRO A 110 13.36 25.90 23.79
CA PRO A 110 13.93 25.04 22.71
C PRO A 110 14.69 23.72 23.08
N SER A 111 15.12 23.00 22.03
CA SER A 111 16.39 22.22 21.86
C SER A 111 17.02 21.36 22.99
N GLN A 112 17.22 20.05 22.75
CA GLN A 112 18.52 19.39 22.40
C GLN A 112 18.46 17.83 22.43
N PRO A 113 19.46 17.11 21.85
CA PRO A 113 19.44 15.64 21.67
C PRO A 113 20.31 14.87 22.68
N SER A 114 20.12 13.55 22.80
CA SER A 114 21.24 12.57 22.86
C SER A 114 20.81 11.10 22.87
N THR A 115 21.73 10.28 22.35
CA THR A 115 21.80 8.81 22.33
C THR A 115 21.42 8.10 23.63
N SER A 116 20.79 6.92 23.51
CA SER A 116 20.92 5.85 24.50
C SER A 116 21.58 4.63 23.86
N SER A 117 22.69 4.18 24.45
CA SER A 117 23.43 2.99 24.06
C SER A 117 23.57 2.06 25.26
N ARG A 118 23.68 0.75 25.01
CA ARG A 118 23.79 -0.35 26.00
C ARG A 118 22.45 -0.63 26.71
N THR A 119 22.08 -1.89 26.93
CA THR A 119 22.91 -2.93 27.56
C THR A 119 23.08 -4.21 26.75
N LEU A 120 24.34 -4.67 26.71
CA LEU A 120 24.72 -6.02 26.29
C LEU A 120 24.21 -7.03 27.32
N LEU A 121 23.39 -7.99 26.89
CA LEU A 121 23.13 -9.21 27.65
C LEU A 121 23.44 -10.38 26.73
N ILE A 122 24.67 -10.87 26.82
CA ILE A 122 25.08 -12.15 26.25
C ILE A 122 24.48 -13.22 27.14
N ASP A 123 23.72 -14.15 26.57
CA ASP A 123 23.68 -15.53 27.07
C ASP A 123 23.65 -16.52 25.88
N PRO A 124 24.48 -17.58 25.86
CA PRO A 124 24.71 -18.40 24.67
C PRO A 124 23.80 -19.65 24.60
N GLY A 125 22.67 -19.56 23.88
CA GLY A 125 21.74 -20.68 23.65
C GLY A 125 21.86 -21.31 22.25
N ILE A 126 22.52 -22.47 22.14
CA ILE A 126 22.63 -23.25 20.89
C ILE A 126 21.26 -23.76 20.43
N GLY A 127 20.92 -23.56 19.14
CA GLY A 127 19.57 -23.82 18.59
C GLY A 127 19.51 -24.34 17.14
N LEU A 128 20.42 -25.23 16.76
CA LEU A 128 20.41 -26.14 15.58
C LEU A 128 19.74 -25.64 14.26
N PHE A 129 20.56 -25.27 13.28
CA PHE A 129 20.13 -25.22 11.88
C PHE A 129 19.79 -26.63 11.35
N LYS A 130 18.51 -26.89 11.05
CA LYS A 130 18.07 -28.12 10.39
C LYS A 130 18.42 -28.09 8.90
N VAL A 131 19.69 -28.36 8.57
CA VAL A 131 20.12 -28.59 7.19
C VAL A 131 19.31 -29.76 6.62
N ARG A 132 18.52 -29.52 5.56
CA ARG A 132 17.91 -30.60 4.77
C ARG A 132 19.02 -31.28 3.98
N ALA A 133 19.35 -32.51 4.36
CA ALA A 133 20.26 -33.35 3.59
C ALA A 133 19.61 -33.69 2.24
N CYS A 134 20.28 -33.31 1.14
CA CYS A 134 20.01 -33.91 -0.16
C CYS A 134 20.55 -35.34 -0.13
N SER A 135 19.67 -36.33 -0.21
CA SER A 135 20.05 -37.72 -0.43
C SER A 135 19.15 -38.30 -1.50
N GLY A 136 19.73 -38.58 -2.66
CA GLY A 136 18.99 -38.87 -3.90
C GLY A 136 19.90 -39.19 -5.09
N CYS A 137 21.05 -39.82 -4.82
CA CYS A 137 21.83 -40.51 -5.84
C CYS A 137 21.84 -42.00 -5.48
N ALA A 138 21.22 -42.81 -6.34
CA ALA A 138 21.39 -44.24 -6.43
C ALA A 138 21.45 -44.59 -7.93
N LEU A 139 22.30 -45.57 -8.26
CA LEU A 139 22.62 -46.00 -9.63
C LEU A 139 21.40 -46.59 -10.37
#